data_AF-A0A959BMI3-F1
#
_entry.id   AF-A0A959BMI3-F1
#
_cell.length_a   1.000
_cell.length_b   1.000
_cell.length_c   1.000
_cell.angle_alpha   90.00
_cell.angle_beta   90.00
_cell.angle_gamma   90.00
#
_symmetry.space_group_name_H-M   'P 1'
#
loop_
_entity.id
_entity.type
_entity.pdbx_description
1 polymer ?
#
loop_
_entity_poly.entity_id
_entity_poly.type
_entity_poly.pdbx_seq_one_letter_code
_entity_poly.pdbx_strand_id
1 'polypeptide(L)' 'NPEYLKEDSVTYPIAINGKTRATVDFPADSSKEDLEKAARELEAVQKYIDGKTIRKVIVVPNRMINIVVG' A
#
# COMPACT_ATOMS: atom_id res chain seq x y z
N ASN A 1 -15.44 -31.33 -3.57
CA ASN A 1 -15.47 -29.85 -3.53
C ASN A 1 -14.05 -29.29 -3.62
N PRO A 2 -13.48 -29.13 -4.83
CA PRO A 2 -12.67 -27.95 -5.08
C PRO A 2 -13.70 -26.79 -5.17
N GLU A 3 -13.53 -25.61 -4.63
CA GLU A 3 -12.60 -24.62 -5.11
C GLU A 3 -12.49 -23.62 -3.96
N TYR A 4 -11.42 -23.74 -3.19
CA TYR A 4 -10.93 -22.63 -2.39
C TYR A 4 -10.46 -21.57 -3.39
N LEU A 5 -11.38 -20.72 -3.86
CA LEU A 5 -11.03 -19.43 -4.44
C LEU A 5 -10.53 -18.55 -3.28
N LYS A 6 -9.41 -18.96 -2.67
CA LYS A 6 -8.61 -18.17 -1.74
C LYS A 6 -7.85 -17.14 -2.57
N GLU A 7 -8.60 -16.31 -3.27
CA GLU A 7 -8.13 -14.98 -3.61
C GLU A 7 -8.47 -14.12 -2.39
N ASP A 8 -7.84 -14.41 -1.24
CA ASP A 8 -7.79 -13.48 -0.11
C ASP A 8 -6.86 -12.31 -0.49
N SER A 9 -7.08 -11.72 -1.66
CA SER A 9 -6.38 -10.55 -2.17
C SER A 9 -7.23 -9.35 -1.79
N VAL A 10 -6.70 -8.49 -0.94
CA VAL A 10 -7.36 -7.28 -0.49
C VAL A 10 -6.81 -6.11 -1.29
N THR A 11 -7.70 -5.32 -1.86
CA THR A 11 -7.31 -4.09 -2.56
C THR A 11 -6.93 -3.02 -1.53
N TYR A 12 -5.67 -2.62 -1.51
CA TYR A 12 -5.17 -1.53 -0.69
C TYR A 12 -5.02 -0.26 -1.51
N PRO A 13 -5.84 0.78 -1.26
CA PRO A 13 -5.57 2.10 -1.76
C PRO A 13 -4.35 2.71 -1.04
N ILE A 14 -3.42 3.24 -1.82
CA ILE A 14 -2.23 3.94 -1.34
C ILE A 14 -2.46 5.43 -1.49
N ALA A 15 -2.54 6.11 -0.37
CA ALA A 15 -2.68 7.56 -0.26
C ALA A 15 -1.36 8.22 0.10
N ILE A 16 -1.14 9.42 -0.44
CA ILE A 16 0.03 10.24 -0.13
C ILE A 16 -0.48 11.60 0.33
N ASN A 17 -0.14 11.99 1.57
CA ASN A 17 -0.71 13.16 2.24
C ASN A 17 -2.25 13.20 2.15
N GLY A 18 -2.90 12.05 2.36
CA GLY A 18 -4.36 11.92 2.35
C GLY A 18 -5.03 11.87 0.97
N LYS A 19 -4.25 11.91 -0.13
CA LYS A 19 -4.79 11.76 -1.50
C LYS A 19 -4.42 10.40 -2.09
N THR A 20 -5.38 9.57 -2.44
CA THR A 20 -5.16 8.28 -3.12
C THR A 20 -4.44 8.47 -4.45
N ARG A 21 -3.33 7.76 -4.64
CA ARG A 21 -2.47 7.84 -5.83
C ARG A 21 -2.38 6.53 -6.60
N ALA A 22 -2.47 5.41 -5.88
CA ALA A 22 -2.42 4.07 -6.45
C ALA A 22 -3.35 3.14 -5.66
N THR A 23 -3.66 2.00 -6.26
CA THR A 23 -4.38 0.89 -5.63
C THR A 23 -3.65 -0.39 -6.01
N VAL A 24 -3.33 -1.22 -5.04
CA VAL A 24 -2.66 -2.50 -5.26
C VAL A 24 -3.36 -3.58 -4.48
N ASP A 25 -3.60 -4.70 -5.13
CA ASP A 25 -4.03 -5.94 -4.51
C ASP A 25 -2.86 -6.58 -3.76
N PHE A 26 -3.08 -6.88 -2.48
CA PHE A 26 -2.13 -7.61 -1.65
C PHE A 26 -2.83 -8.77 -0.97
N PRO A 27 -2.11 -9.88 -0.73
CA PRO A 27 -2.63 -10.95 0.12
C PRO A 27 -3.09 -10.42 1.49
N ALA A 28 -4.20 -10.92 2.02
CA ALA A 28 -4.76 -10.55 3.32
C ALA A 28 -3.78 -10.84 4.48
N ASP A 29 -2.88 -11.81 4.28
CA ASP A 29 -1.83 -12.22 5.21
C ASP A 29 -0.54 -11.37 5.10
N SER A 30 -0.52 -10.35 4.22
CA SER A 30 0.66 -9.52 4.02
C SER A 30 1.04 -8.77 5.29
N SER A 31 2.31 -8.90 5.67
CA SER A 31 2.86 -8.18 6.81
C SER A 31 2.95 -6.68 6.53
N LYS A 32 2.85 -5.86 7.59
CA LYS A 32 2.92 -4.39 7.46
C LYS A 32 4.22 -3.92 6.80
N GLU A 33 5.34 -4.58 7.07
CA GLU A 33 6.62 -4.27 6.46
C GLU A 33 6.64 -4.55 4.96
N ASP A 34 5.99 -5.64 4.53
CA ASP A 34 5.89 -6.03 3.13
C ASP A 34 5.01 -5.04 2.36
N LEU A 35 3.85 -4.72 2.93
CA LEU A 35 2.93 -3.69 2.43
C LEU A 35 3.62 -2.32 2.32
N GLU A 36 4.41 -1.93 3.32
CA GLU A 36 5.17 -0.68 3.29
C GLU A 36 6.22 -0.67 2.17
N LYS A 37 7.00 -1.75 2.03
CA LYS A 37 8.02 -1.86 0.98
C LYS A 37 7.39 -1.82 -0.40
N ALA A 38 6.43 -2.68 -0.66
CA ALA A 38 5.73 -2.73 -1.93
C ALA A 38 5.04 -1.40 -2.26
N ALA A 39 4.44 -0.73 -1.26
CA ALA A 39 3.88 0.59 -1.45
C ALA A 39 4.92 1.64 -1.85
N ARG A 40 6.14 1.60 -1.28
CA ARG A 40 7.24 2.51 -1.64
C ARG A 40 7.91 2.19 -2.97
N GLU A 41 7.89 0.92 -3.38
CA GLU A 41 8.48 0.45 -4.64
C GLU A 41 7.58 0.69 -5.85
N LEU A 42 6.29 0.98 -5.64
CA LEU A 42 5.39 1.35 -6.72
C LEU A 42 5.84 2.62 -7.43
N GLU A 43 6.01 2.55 -8.74
CA GLU A 43 6.34 3.71 -9.58
C GLU A 43 5.38 4.90 -9.36
N ALA A 44 4.09 4.61 -9.20
CA ALA A 44 3.08 5.62 -8.92
C ALA A 44 3.37 6.38 -7.62
N VAL A 45 3.89 5.70 -6.59
CA VAL A 45 4.26 6.30 -5.31
C VAL A 45 5.63 6.95 -5.39
N GLN A 46 6.62 6.29 -6.01
CA GLN A 46 7.96 6.82 -6.26
C GLN A 46 7.91 8.21 -6.86
N LYS A 47 7.07 8.45 -7.88
CA LYS A 47 6.88 9.78 -8.50
C LYS A 47 6.43 10.88 -7.53
N TYR A 48 5.81 10.54 -6.40
CA TYR A 48 5.35 11.51 -5.41
C TYR A 48 6.25 11.61 -4.18
N ILE A 49 7.03 10.57 -3.89
CA ILE A 49 8.05 10.57 -2.82
C ILE A 49 9.42 11.04 -3.33
N ASP A 50 9.65 10.99 -4.64
CA ASP A 50 10.88 11.48 -5.28
C ASP A 50 11.08 12.98 -4.97
N GLY A 51 12.24 13.31 -4.43
CA GLY A 51 12.56 14.65 -3.93
C GLY A 51 11.85 15.06 -2.64
N LYS A 52 11.11 14.17 -1.96
CA LYS A 52 10.45 14.46 -0.67
C LYS A 52 10.90 13.51 0.43
N THR A 53 10.94 14.02 1.66
CA THR A 53 11.25 13.18 2.82
C THR A 53 9.99 12.47 3.28
N ILE A 54 10.07 11.13 3.42
CA ILE A 54 8.99 10.34 4.03
C ILE A 54 9.01 10.61 5.53
N ARG A 55 7.97 11.28 6.04
CA ARG A 55 7.83 11.60 7.47
C ARG A 55 7.26 10.41 8.24
N LYS A 56 6.28 9.72 7.65
CA LYS A 56 5.57 8.62 8.30
C LYS A 56 4.90 7.74 7.27
N VAL A 57 4.87 6.44 7.51
CA VAL A 57 4.04 5.50 6.77
C VAL A 57 3.05 4.87 7.72
N ILE A 58 1.77 4.87 7.33
CA ILE A 58 0.65 4.40 8.13
C ILE A 58 0.02 3.26 7.34
N VAL A 59 0.26 2.03 7.78
CA VAL A 59 -0.32 0.83 7.17
C VAL A 59 -1.53 0.42 8.00
N VAL A 60 -2.71 0.48 7.40
CA VAL A 60 -3.95 -0.04 7.99
C VAL A 60 -4.28 -1.36 7.28
N PRO A 61 -4.00 -2.51 7.92
CA PRO A 61 -4.25 -3.81 7.32
C PRO A 61 -5.73 -3.96 6.97
N ASN A 62 -6.02 -4.60 5.85
CA ASN A 62 -7.34 -4.78 5.25
C ASN A 62 -8.10 -3.47 4.96
N ARG A 63 -7.41 -2.32 4.88
CA ARG A 63 -8.08 -1.02 4.65
C ARG A 63 -7.35 -0.10 3.69
N MET A 64 -6.14 0.37 4.02
CA MET A 64 -5.37 1.30 3.19
C MET A 64 -3.95 1.54 3.68
N ILE A 65 -3.11 2.11 2.82
CA ILE A 65 -1.75 2.57 3.16
C ILE A 65 -1.69 4.07 2.95
N ASN A 66 -1.21 4.84 3.93
CA ASN A 66 -1.02 6.28 3.78
C ASN A 66 0.43 6.68 4.07
N ILE A 67 1.05 7.35 3.11
CA ILE A 67 2.43 7.82 3.17
C ILE A 67 2.39 9.34 3.36
N VAL A 68 2.95 9.82 4.45
CA VAL A 68 3.07 11.25 4.76
C VAL A 68 4.44 11.72 4.30
N VAL A 69 4.47 12.71 3.42
CA VAL A 69 5.70 13.31 2.88
C VAL A 69 5.74 14.81 3.15
N GLY A 70 6.92 15.34 3.48
CA GLY A 70 7.16 16.77 3.73
C GLY A 70 8.46 17.02 4.47
#